data_AF-A0A3C1XZC0-F1
#
_entry.id   AF-A0A3C1XZC0-F1
#
_cell.length_a   1.000
_cell.length_b   1.000
_cell.length_c   1.000
_cell.angle_alpha   90.00
_cell.angle_beta   90.00
_cell.angle_gamma   90.00
#
_symmetry.space_group_name_H-M   'P 1'
#
loop_
_entity.id
_entity.type
_entity.pdbx_description
1 polymer ?
#
loop_
_entity_poly.entity_id
_entity_poly.type
_entity_poly.pdbx_seq_one_letter_code
_entity_poly.pdbx_strand_id
1 'polypeptide(L)'
;MTATSFPLPSTAPWRRWLPALAWGLGLGGLAAMLVLHIESVQAGRGIQGGFGFLFQPAGFRISESLLNVTPEDPYWMSLAAGLVNTLTVAVVAIPLATVLGVGLGFLGLSSNPLAARTAALVIAPLRNTPVLLQLFVWYGLLLRLPDLREAWSPAPSVLLSNRGLALPALHGWLPYAGVALAALALG
;
A
#
# COMPACT_ATOMS: atom_id res chain seq x y z
N MET A 1 41.56 -53.83 -32.41
CA MET A 1 40.81 -52.58 -32.62
C MET A 1 39.33 -52.91 -32.59
N THR A 2 38.67 -52.77 -31.45
CA THR A 2 37.23 -53.05 -31.28
C THR A 2 36.56 -51.77 -30.83
N ALA A 3 35.95 -51.05 -31.76
CA ALA A 3 35.18 -49.84 -31.46
C ALA A 3 33.80 -50.25 -30.94
N THR A 4 33.59 -50.10 -29.64
CA THR A 4 32.28 -50.17 -28.99
C THR A 4 31.50 -48.90 -29.32
N SER A 5 30.57 -48.98 -30.27
CA SER A 5 29.64 -47.88 -30.55
C SER A 5 28.57 -47.82 -29.45
N PHE A 6 28.55 -46.72 -28.71
CA PHE A 6 27.51 -46.40 -27.74
C PHE A 6 26.23 -46.00 -28.53
N PRO A 7 25.11 -46.72 -28.43
CA PRO A 7 23.89 -46.32 -29.12
C PRO A 7 23.29 -45.10 -28.41
N LEU A 8 23.20 -43.97 -29.12
CA LEU A 8 22.51 -42.78 -28.65
C LEU A 8 20.99 -43.05 -28.65
N PRO A 9 20.26 -42.74 -27.57
CA PRO A 9 18.82 -42.97 -27.52
C PRO A 9 18.08 -42.06 -28.51
N SER A 10 17.53 -42.64 -29.57
CA SER A 10 16.72 -41.94 -30.57
C SER A 10 15.31 -41.66 -30.01
N THR A 11 15.18 -40.67 -29.13
CA THR A 11 13.85 -40.13 -28.82
C THR A 11 13.50 -39.10 -29.89
N ALA A 12 12.46 -39.36 -30.67
CA ALA A 12 11.98 -38.41 -31.67
C ALA A 12 11.71 -37.05 -30.97
N PRO A 13 12.24 -35.93 -31.47
CA PRO A 13 12.28 -34.64 -30.77
C PRO A 13 10.90 -34.03 -30.49
N TRP A 14 9.84 -34.60 -31.03
CA TRP A 14 8.45 -34.21 -30.77
C TRP A 14 7.84 -34.94 -29.54
N ARG A 15 8.27 -36.18 -29.24
CA ARG A 15 7.74 -36.97 -28.10
C ARG A 15 8.09 -36.37 -26.74
N ARG A 16 9.14 -35.54 -26.65
CA ARG A 16 9.52 -34.83 -25.42
C ARG A 16 8.50 -33.77 -24.98
N TRP A 17 7.64 -33.29 -25.89
CA TRP A 17 6.63 -32.27 -25.59
C TRP A 17 5.28 -32.85 -25.19
N LEU A 18 5.03 -34.14 -25.47
CA LEU A 18 3.80 -34.84 -25.08
C LEU A 18 3.48 -34.74 -23.57
N PRO A 19 4.42 -35.01 -22.65
CA PRO A 19 4.13 -34.87 -21.22
C PRO A 19 3.84 -33.42 -20.83
N ALA A 20 4.51 -32.43 -21.44
CA ALA A 20 4.25 -31.02 -21.16
C ALA A 20 2.85 -30.59 -21.63
N LEU A 21 2.42 -31.06 -22.81
CA LEU A 21 1.05 -30.85 -23.31
C LEU A 21 0.01 -31.56 -22.44
N ALA A 22 0.29 -32.79 -22.00
CA ALA A 22 -0.59 -33.53 -21.10
C ALA A 22 -0.74 -32.82 -19.74
N TRP A 23 0.35 -32.31 -19.17
CA TRP A 23 0.30 -31.49 -17.95
C TRP A 23 -0.43 -30.17 -18.17
N GLY A 24 -0.20 -29.48 -19.29
CA GLY A 24 -0.89 -28.24 -19.63
C GLY A 24 -2.39 -28.42 -19.79
N LEU A 25 -2.81 -29.49 -20.48
CA LEU A 25 -4.23 -29.84 -20.62
C LEU A 25 -4.83 -30.29 -19.29
N GLY A 26 -4.09 -31.07 -18.49
CA GLY A 26 -4.53 -31.50 -17.16
C GLY A 26 -4.75 -30.32 -16.22
N LEU A 27 -3.79 -29.40 -16.13
CA LEU A 27 -3.89 -28.20 -15.32
C LEU A 27 -4.94 -27.23 -15.85
N GLY A 28 -5.01 -27.02 -17.16
CA GLY A 28 -6.01 -26.17 -17.78
C GLY A 28 -7.43 -26.70 -17.58
N GLY A 29 -7.61 -28.02 -17.75
CA GLY A 29 -8.89 -28.69 -17.50
C GLY A 29 -9.29 -28.64 -16.03
N LEU A 30 -8.34 -28.83 -15.10
CA LEU A 30 -8.58 -28.71 -13.66
C LEU A 30 -8.94 -27.27 -13.26
N ALA A 31 -8.25 -26.28 -13.82
CA ALA A 31 -8.58 -24.86 -13.64
C ALA A 31 -9.98 -24.53 -14.19
N ALA A 32 -10.32 -25.02 -15.38
CA ALA A 32 -11.64 -24.81 -15.98
C ALA A 32 -12.75 -25.47 -15.14
N MET A 33 -12.55 -26.70 -14.66
CA MET A 33 -13.46 -27.36 -13.72
C MET A 33 -13.63 -26.53 -12.45
N LEU A 34 -12.56 -25.98 -11.89
CA LEU A 34 -12.61 -25.15 -10.70
C LEU A 34 -13.42 -23.87 -10.93
N VAL A 35 -13.19 -23.17 -12.04
CA VAL A 35 -13.91 -21.95 -12.41
C VAL A 35 -15.40 -22.24 -12.61
N LEU A 36 -15.74 -23.26 -13.41
CA LEU A 36 -17.13 -23.64 -13.64
C LEU A 36 -17.83 -24.07 -12.35
N HIS A 37 -17.12 -24.76 -11.46
CA HIS A 37 -17.64 -25.14 -10.15
C HIS A 37 -17.92 -23.91 -9.28
N ILE A 38 -16.97 -22.97 -9.20
CA ILE A 38 -17.09 -21.71 -8.48
C ILE A 38 -18.28 -20.88 -8.99
N GLU A 39 -18.49 -20.80 -10.31
CA GLU A 39 -19.64 -20.11 -10.89
C GLU A 39 -20.97 -20.79 -10.54
N SER A 40 -21.03 -22.13 -10.64
CA SER A 40 -22.24 -22.89 -10.30
C SER A 40 -22.65 -22.74 -8.83
N VAL A 41 -21.68 -22.74 -7.91
CA VAL A 41 -21.90 -22.56 -6.47
C VAL A 41 -22.32 -21.13 -6.15
N GLN A 42 -21.71 -20.13 -6.81
CA GLN A 42 -22.09 -18.71 -6.64
C GLN A 42 -23.50 -18.44 -7.14
N ALA A 43 -23.86 -18.95 -8.32
CA ALA A 43 -25.20 -18.81 -8.89
C ALA A 43 -26.27 -19.42 -7.98
N GLY A 44 -26.02 -20.58 -7.37
CA GLY A 44 -26.93 -21.21 -6.41
C GLY A 44 -27.08 -20.48 -5.07
N ARG A 45 -26.19 -19.54 -4.76
CA ARG A 45 -26.19 -18.75 -3.50
C ARG A 45 -26.55 -17.28 -3.71
N GLY A 46 -26.90 -16.87 -4.93
CA GLY A 46 -27.21 -15.47 -5.26
C GLY A 46 -25.99 -14.53 -5.17
N ILE A 47 -24.78 -15.08 -5.15
CA ILE A 47 -23.54 -14.29 -5.17
C ILE A 47 -23.29 -13.92 -6.64
N GLN A 48 -23.50 -12.65 -6.98
CA GLN A 48 -23.16 -12.14 -8.31
C GLN A 48 -21.64 -11.96 -8.39
N GLY A 49 -20.96 -12.92 -9.02
CA GLY A 49 -19.54 -12.78 -9.36
C GLY A 49 -19.29 -11.65 -10.38
N GLY A 50 -18.06 -11.15 -10.45
CA GLY A 50 -17.63 -10.12 -11.40
C GLY A 50 -17.52 -8.71 -10.81
N PHE A 51 -17.43 -7.69 -11.66
CA PHE A 51 -17.20 -6.29 -11.26
C PHE A 51 -18.49 -5.51 -10.97
N GLY A 52 -19.66 -6.16 -10.95
CA GLY A 52 -20.94 -5.52 -10.67
C GLY A 52 -20.99 -4.82 -9.30
N PHE A 53 -20.20 -5.30 -8.34
CA PHE A 53 -20.06 -4.69 -7.02
C PHE A 53 -19.55 -3.24 -7.07
N LEU A 54 -18.78 -2.87 -8.11
CA LEU A 54 -18.26 -1.52 -8.28
C LEU A 54 -19.38 -0.48 -8.40
N PHE A 55 -20.51 -0.88 -8.96
CA PHE A 55 -21.67 -0.03 -9.18
C PHE A 55 -22.72 -0.16 -8.07
N GLN A 56 -22.49 -1.03 -7.08
CA GLN A 56 -23.35 -1.10 -5.90
C GLN A 56 -22.97 0.01 -4.91
N PRO A 57 -23.92 0.48 -4.08
CA PRO A 57 -23.63 1.46 -3.03
C PRO A 57 -22.54 0.94 -2.08
N ALA A 58 -21.60 1.81 -1.71
CA ALA A 58 -20.49 1.43 -0.84
C ALA A 58 -20.94 1.01 0.56
N GLY A 59 -21.98 1.65 1.12
CA GLY A 59 -22.53 1.32 2.43
C GLY A 59 -21.67 1.72 3.64
N PHE A 60 -20.53 2.38 3.42
CA PHE A 60 -19.67 2.93 4.46
C PHE A 60 -19.20 4.34 4.10
N ARG A 61 -18.84 5.12 5.12
CA ARG A 61 -18.28 6.46 4.96
C ARG A 61 -16.78 6.44 5.18
N ILE A 62 -16.03 7.12 4.32
CA ILE A 62 -14.60 7.37 4.54
C ILE A 62 -14.48 8.59 5.47
N SER A 63 -13.80 8.43 6.60
CA SER A 63 -13.70 9.47 7.64
C SER A 63 -13.00 10.74 7.16
N GLU A 64 -11.97 10.59 6.31
CA GLU A 64 -11.20 11.69 5.73
C GLU A 64 -11.04 11.43 4.23
N SER A 65 -11.51 12.34 3.39
CA SER A 65 -11.28 12.27 1.94
C SER A 65 -11.29 13.63 1.28
N LEU A 66 -10.39 13.81 0.31
CA LEU A 66 -10.42 14.96 -0.59
C LEU A 66 -11.60 14.91 -1.58
N LEU A 67 -12.09 13.71 -1.89
CA LEU A 67 -13.28 13.52 -2.71
C LEU A 67 -14.48 13.36 -1.79
N ASN A 68 -15.53 14.13 -2.01
CA ASN A 68 -16.75 14.02 -1.21
C ASN A 68 -17.55 12.79 -1.65
N VAL A 69 -17.30 11.65 -1.00
CA VAL A 69 -17.97 10.37 -1.25
C VAL A 69 -18.92 10.07 -0.09
N THR A 70 -20.17 9.77 -0.45
CA THR A 70 -21.22 9.37 0.47
C THR A 70 -21.42 7.85 0.46
N PRO A 71 -22.04 7.27 1.51
CA PRO A 71 -22.30 5.82 1.55
C PRO A 71 -23.25 5.31 0.44
N GLU A 72 -24.02 6.21 -0.17
CA GLU A 72 -24.95 5.92 -1.26
C GLU A 72 -24.25 5.85 -2.61
N ASP A 73 -23.04 6.39 -2.71
CA ASP A 73 -22.29 6.42 -3.96
C ASP A 73 -21.76 5.03 -4.35
N PRO A 74 -21.50 4.82 -5.66
CA PRO A 74 -20.92 3.58 -6.15
C PRO A 74 -19.60 3.24 -5.48
N TYR A 75 -19.37 1.95 -5.21
CA TYR A 75 -18.16 1.44 -4.57
C TYR A 75 -16.86 1.85 -5.29
N TRP A 76 -16.87 1.98 -6.63
CA TRP A 76 -15.70 2.45 -7.38
C TRP A 76 -15.25 3.86 -6.98
N MET A 77 -16.18 4.71 -6.56
CA MET A 77 -15.88 6.09 -6.15
C MET A 77 -15.16 6.10 -4.79
N SER A 78 -15.56 5.22 -3.87
CA SER A 78 -14.84 4.99 -2.60
C SER A 78 -13.42 4.47 -2.82
N LEU A 79 -13.22 3.59 -3.80
CA LEU A 79 -11.87 3.14 -4.19
C LEU A 79 -11.03 4.28 -4.76
N ALA A 80 -11.61 5.11 -5.63
CA ALA A 80 -10.92 6.28 -6.19
C ALA A 80 -10.55 7.29 -5.09
N ALA A 81 -11.46 7.55 -4.14
CA ALA A 81 -11.20 8.37 -2.97
C ALA A 81 -10.05 7.83 -2.10
N GLY A 82 -10.02 6.52 -1.84
CA GLY A 82 -8.91 5.88 -1.13
C GLY A 82 -7.57 6.00 -1.86
N LEU A 83 -7.59 5.87 -3.19
CA LEU A 83 -6.40 6.06 -4.02
C LEU A 83 -5.89 7.51 -3.94
N VAL A 84 -6.77 8.49 -4.11
CA VAL A 84 -6.42 9.91 -4.01
C VAL A 84 -5.85 10.25 -2.64
N ASN A 85 -6.44 9.72 -1.56
CA ASN A 85 -5.91 9.92 -0.22
C ASN A 85 -4.50 9.33 -0.06
N THR A 86 -4.27 8.11 -0.57
CA THR A 86 -2.96 7.46 -0.51
C THR A 86 -1.90 8.27 -1.25
N LEU A 87 -2.23 8.76 -2.45
CA LEU A 87 -1.34 9.63 -3.24
C LEU A 87 -1.06 10.95 -2.52
N THR A 88 -2.10 11.55 -1.93
CA THR A 88 -1.97 12.81 -1.17
C THR A 88 -1.01 12.65 0.01
N VAL A 89 -1.18 11.58 0.78
CA VAL A 89 -0.28 11.28 1.91
C VAL A 89 1.12 10.99 1.40
N ALA A 90 1.28 10.21 0.33
CA ALA A 90 2.58 9.88 -0.24
C ALA A 90 3.35 11.14 -0.70
N VAL A 91 2.67 12.08 -1.36
CA VAL A 91 3.25 13.35 -1.83
C VAL A 91 3.86 14.17 -0.68
N VAL A 92 3.26 14.13 0.51
CA VAL A 92 3.78 14.86 1.68
C VAL A 92 4.77 14.02 2.49
N ALA A 93 4.50 12.73 2.63
CA ALA A 93 5.31 11.83 3.44
C ALA A 93 6.67 11.51 2.82
N ILE A 94 6.75 11.29 1.50
CA ILE A 94 8.01 10.94 0.83
C ILE A 94 9.07 12.03 1.00
N PRO A 95 8.81 13.32 0.69
CA PRO A 95 9.83 14.36 0.81
C PRO A 95 10.30 14.54 2.26
N LEU A 96 9.36 14.54 3.21
CA LEU A 96 9.67 14.64 4.64
C LEU A 96 10.51 13.46 5.12
N ALA A 97 10.12 12.24 4.74
CA ALA A 97 10.87 11.03 5.08
C ALA A 97 12.27 11.02 4.45
N THR A 98 12.42 11.52 3.22
CA THR A 98 13.72 11.63 2.55
C THR A 98 14.62 12.63 3.28
N VAL A 99 14.14 13.83 3.59
CA VAL A 99 14.93 14.85 4.30
C VAL A 99 15.35 14.34 5.68
N LEU A 100 14.42 13.75 6.44
CA LEU A 100 14.70 13.19 7.76
C LEU A 100 15.65 12.00 7.68
N GLY A 101 15.42 11.10 6.71
CA GLY A 101 16.24 9.90 6.50
C GLY A 101 17.67 10.24 6.09
N VAL A 102 17.85 11.19 5.18
CA VAL A 102 19.17 11.68 4.76
C VAL A 102 19.86 12.39 5.93
N GLY A 103 19.16 13.25 6.67
CA GLY A 103 19.70 13.93 7.84
C GLY A 103 20.18 12.95 8.93
N LEU A 104 19.35 11.96 9.28
CA LEU A 104 19.72 10.90 10.22
C LEU A 104 20.85 10.02 9.67
N GLY A 105 20.88 9.78 8.36
CA GLY A 105 21.96 9.06 7.68
C GLY A 105 23.31 9.77 7.82
N PHE A 106 23.36 11.09 7.59
CA PHE A 106 24.57 11.88 7.79
C PHE A 106 25.02 11.90 9.26
N LEU A 107 24.08 12.02 10.20
CA LEU A 107 24.40 11.92 11.64
C LEU A 107 25.01 10.56 12.00
N GLY A 108 24.52 9.48 11.38
CA GLY A 108 25.04 8.12 11.56
C GLY A 108 26.47 7.93 11.05
N LEU A 109 26.88 8.67 10.02
CA LEU A 109 28.21 8.61 9.41
C LEU A 109 29.23 9.55 10.07
N SER A 110 28.81 10.38 11.02
CA SER A 110 29.70 11.36 11.64
C SER A 110 30.79 10.69 12.47
N SER A 111 31.98 11.29 12.49
CA SER A 111 33.10 10.87 13.36
C SER A 111 32.82 11.08 14.85
N ASN A 112 31.78 11.84 15.21
CA ASN A 112 31.37 12.03 16.59
C ASN A 112 30.52 10.83 17.07
N PRO A 113 31.00 10.06 18.07
CA PRO A 113 30.30 8.87 18.55
C PRO A 113 28.94 9.17 19.20
N LEU A 114 28.73 10.37 19.75
CA LEU A 114 27.43 10.75 20.32
C LEU A 114 26.37 10.95 19.23
N ALA A 115 26.75 11.61 18.13
CA ALA A 115 25.86 11.83 16.99
C ALA A 115 25.52 10.50 16.28
N ALA A 116 26.52 9.62 16.10
CA ALA A 116 26.28 8.30 15.51
C ALA A 116 25.37 7.42 16.40
N ARG A 117 25.56 7.45 17.73
CA ARG A 117 24.72 6.69 18.67
C ARG A 117 23.29 7.22 18.78
N THR A 118 23.11 8.54 18.75
CA THR A 118 21.76 9.13 18.77
C THR A 118 20.99 8.80 17.49
N ALA A 119 21.63 8.86 16.32
CA ALA A 119 21.04 8.39 15.07
C ALA A 119 20.67 6.90 15.15
N ALA A 120 21.56 6.05 15.67
CA ALA A 120 21.29 4.62 15.85
C ALA A 120 20.10 4.35 16.79
N LEU A 121 19.98 5.12 17.89
CA LEU A 121 18.88 4.99 18.85
C LEU A 121 17.52 5.35 18.25
N VAL A 122 17.48 6.27 17.29
CA VAL A 122 16.26 6.61 16.53
C VAL A 122 16.00 5.56 15.44
N ILE A 123 16.99 5.21 14.63
CA ILE A 123 16.80 4.34 13.45
C ILE A 123 16.47 2.89 13.86
N ALA A 124 17.13 2.36 14.89
CA ALA A 124 17.00 0.94 15.23
C ALA A 124 15.58 0.51 15.62
N PRO A 125 14.83 1.24 16.48
CA PRO A 125 13.43 0.89 16.76
C PRO A 125 12.54 0.99 15.52
N LEU A 126 12.68 2.05 14.73
CA LEU A 126 11.85 2.27 13.54
C LEU A 126 12.04 1.18 12.48
N ARG A 127 13.25 0.65 12.31
CA ARG A 127 13.54 -0.40 11.32
C ARG A 127 13.31 -1.83 11.81
N ASN A 128 13.41 -2.08 13.11
CA ASN A 128 13.31 -3.43 13.67
C ASN A 128 11.92 -3.74 14.29
N THR A 129 11.05 -2.75 14.42
CA THR A 129 9.71 -2.92 14.99
C THR A 129 8.67 -3.17 13.91
N PRO A 130 7.76 -4.15 14.05
CA PRO A 130 6.68 -4.38 13.08
C PRO A 130 5.86 -3.10 12.85
N VAL A 131 5.59 -2.78 11.58
CA VAL A 131 4.84 -1.56 11.20
C VAL A 131 3.47 -1.50 11.87
N LEU A 132 2.80 -2.64 12.05
CA LEU A 132 1.52 -2.72 12.75
C LEU A 132 1.63 -2.24 14.20
N LEU A 133 2.69 -2.62 14.92
CA LEU A 133 2.89 -2.15 16.29
C LEU A 133 3.12 -0.63 16.32
N GLN A 134 3.89 -0.12 15.36
CA GLN A 134 4.11 1.32 15.22
C GLN A 134 2.77 2.04 15.02
N LEU A 135 1.91 1.55 14.12
CA LEU A 135 0.58 2.11 13.88
C LEU A 135 -0.27 2.13 15.15
N PHE A 136 -0.29 1.04 15.93
CA PHE A 136 -1.03 1.01 17.20
C PHE A 136 -0.49 2.02 18.23
N VAL A 137 0.83 2.15 18.35
CA VAL A 137 1.45 3.10 19.28
C VAL A 137 1.11 4.53 18.89
N TRP A 138 1.29 4.89 17.61
CA TRP A 138 1.00 6.23 17.11
C TRP A 138 -0.48 6.57 17.21
N TYR A 139 -1.36 5.65 16.79
CA TYR A 139 -2.80 5.83 16.88
C TYR A 139 -3.26 5.97 18.34
N GLY A 140 -2.76 5.13 19.25
CA GLY A 140 -3.05 5.23 20.67
C GLY A 140 -2.59 6.55 21.30
N LEU A 141 -1.45 7.09 20.86
CA LEU A 141 -0.98 8.41 21.29
C LEU A 141 -1.86 9.54 20.77
N LEU A 142 -2.31 9.46 19.51
CA LEU A 142 -3.25 10.40 18.91
C LEU A 142 -4.58 10.43 19.67
N LEU A 143 -5.11 9.27 20.07
CA LEU A 143 -6.36 9.20 20.85
C LEU A 143 -6.27 9.83 22.25
N ARG A 144 -5.06 10.03 22.79
CA ARG A 144 -4.85 10.73 24.07
C ARG A 144 -4.84 12.25 23.94
N LEU A 145 -4.79 12.78 22.72
CA LEU A 145 -4.94 14.21 22.49
C LEU A 145 -6.38 14.66 22.84
N PRO A 146 -6.57 15.94 23.18
CA PRO A 146 -7.90 16.48 23.46
C PRO A 146 -8.85 16.29 22.28
N ASP A 147 -10.14 16.18 22.59
CA ASP A 147 -11.20 16.17 21.60
C ASP A 147 -11.19 17.47 20.78
N LEU A 148 -11.73 17.43 19.55
CA LEU A 148 -11.74 18.57 18.63
C LEU A 148 -12.32 19.86 19.24
N ARG A 149 -13.21 19.76 20.22
CA ARG A 149 -13.82 20.91 20.92
C ARG A 149 -12.85 21.62 21.87
N GLU A 150 -11.87 20.89 22.39
CA GLU A 150 -10.85 21.36 23.33
C GLU A 150 -9.45 21.31 22.70
N ALA A 151 -9.40 21.32 21.36
CA ALA A 151 -8.18 21.16 20.59
C ALA A 151 -7.11 22.19 21.00
N TRP A 152 -5.88 21.72 21.12
CA TRP A 152 -4.75 22.60 21.40
C TRP A 152 -4.46 23.48 20.18
N SER A 153 -4.25 24.77 20.43
CA SER A 153 -3.93 25.77 19.40
C SER A 153 -2.50 26.30 19.58
N PRO A 154 -1.48 25.52 19.17
CA PRO A 154 -0.07 25.92 19.33
C PRO A 154 0.31 27.15 18.50
N ALA A 155 -0.44 27.46 17.44
CA ALA A 155 -0.27 28.65 16.62
C ALA A 155 -1.64 29.17 16.18
N PRO A 156 -1.80 30.48 15.90
CA PRO A 156 -3.03 30.99 15.31
C PRO A 156 -3.24 30.23 14.00
N SER A 157 -4.39 29.57 13.89
CA SER A 157 -4.82 28.71 12.79
C SER A 157 -4.38 27.23 12.85
N VAL A 158 -3.42 26.79 13.68
CA VAL A 158 -3.09 25.34 13.78
C VAL A 158 -3.90 24.71 14.91
N LEU A 159 -4.66 23.65 14.62
CA LEU A 159 -5.40 22.90 15.63
C LEU A 159 -4.88 21.47 15.73
N LEU A 160 -4.54 21.04 16.94
CA LEU A 160 -4.14 19.67 17.24
C LEU A 160 -5.18 19.00 18.13
N SER A 161 -5.74 17.89 17.65
CA SER A 161 -6.78 17.13 18.34
C SER A 161 -6.56 15.63 18.19
N ASN A 162 -7.44 14.84 18.80
CA ASN A 162 -7.50 13.40 18.57
C ASN A 162 -7.86 12.99 17.13
N ARG A 163 -8.30 13.93 16.29
CA ARG A 163 -8.43 13.74 14.83
C ARG A 163 -7.14 14.03 14.05
N GLY A 164 -6.05 14.35 14.76
CA GLY A 164 -4.78 14.74 14.18
C GLY A 164 -4.62 16.26 14.11
N LEU A 165 -3.75 16.69 13.20
CA LEU A 165 -3.31 18.07 13.05
C LEU A 165 -4.05 18.72 11.87
N ALA A 166 -4.93 19.68 12.18
CA ALA A 166 -5.67 20.44 11.18
C ALA A 166 -4.92 21.74 10.85
N LEU A 167 -4.48 21.84 9.59
CA LEU A 167 -3.83 23.02 9.03
C LEU A 167 -4.81 23.72 8.06
N PRO A 168 -5.28 24.94 8.34
CA PRO A 168 -6.27 25.62 7.52
C PRO A 168 -5.73 26.05 6.15
N ALA A 169 -4.41 26.17 5.99
CA ALA A 169 -3.78 26.42 4.70
C ALA A 169 -3.74 25.18 3.77
N LEU A 170 -4.12 23.99 4.27
CA LEU A 170 -4.12 22.75 3.50
C LEU A 170 -5.52 22.33 3.02
N HIS A 171 -6.40 23.29 2.70
CA HIS A 171 -7.69 22.96 2.08
C HIS A 171 -7.56 22.86 0.55
N GLY A 172 -7.94 21.71 -0.01
CA GLY A 172 -7.90 21.45 -1.45
C GLY A 172 -6.56 20.88 -1.95
N TRP A 173 -6.44 20.63 -3.25
CA TRP A 173 -5.29 19.90 -3.83
C TRP A 173 -4.02 20.76 -4.06
N LEU A 174 -4.16 22.08 -4.18
CA LEU A 174 -3.07 23.02 -4.48
C LEU A 174 -1.85 22.94 -3.55
N PRO A 175 -1.99 22.92 -2.21
CA PRO A 175 -0.85 22.87 -1.33
C PRO A 175 -0.05 21.56 -1.47
N TYR A 176 -0.75 20.45 -1.72
CA TYR A 176 -0.10 19.16 -1.99
C TYR A 176 0.67 19.19 -3.33
N ALA A 177 0.12 19.84 -4.35
CA ALA A 177 0.82 20.05 -5.62
C ALA A 177 2.10 20.89 -5.44
N GLY A 178 2.07 21.93 -4.59
CA GLY A 178 3.25 22.72 -4.24
C GLY A 178 4.36 21.88 -3.58
N VAL A 179 4.00 21.01 -2.63
CA VAL A 179 4.94 20.09 -1.98
C VAL A 179 5.49 19.07 -2.97
N ALA A 180 4.66 18.52 -3.86
CA ALA A 180 5.09 17.61 -4.91
C ALA A 180 6.12 18.26 -5.85
N LEU A 181 5.84 19.49 -6.30
CA LEU A 181 6.74 20.24 -7.17
C LEU A 181 8.05 20.60 -6.47
N ALA A 182 8.00 21.03 -5.21
CA ALA A 182 9.20 21.29 -4.42
C ALA A 182 10.04 20.02 -4.23
N ALA A 183 9.40 18.88 -4.00
CA ALA A 183 10.08 17.60 -3.88
C ALA A 183 10.73 17.14 -5.19
N LEU A 184 10.05 17.35 -6.32
CA LEU A 184 10.61 17.08 -7.65
C LEU A 184 11.77 18.02 -7.99
N ALA A 185 11.75 19.27 -7.52
CA ALA A 185 12.83 20.23 -7.73
C ALA A 185 14.05 19.99 -6.82
N LEU A 186 13.84 19.33 -5.68
CA LEU A 186 14.88 18.92 -4.73
C LEU A 186 15.41 17.49 -4.99
N GLY A 187 14.80 16.78 -5.95
CA GLY A 187 15.16 15.43 -6.38
C GLY A 187 16.24 15.42 -7.45
#